data_AF-A0A3M1CS53-F1
#
_entry.id   AF-A0A3M1CS53-F1
#
_cell.length_a   1.000
_cell.length_b   1.000
_cell.length_c   1.000
_cell.angle_alpha   90.00
_cell.angle_beta   90.00
_cell.angle_gamma   90.00
#
_symmetry.space_group_name_H-M   'P 1'
#
loop_
_entity.id
_entity.type
_entity.pdbx_description
1 polymer ?
#
loop_
_entity_poly.entity_id
_entity_poly.type
_entity_poly.pdbx_seq_one_letter_code
_entity_poly.pdbx_strand_id
1 'polypeptide(L)'
;MFEEGVVKYRLLSLVVIIALLVACSEDRPTGPVPQPGFPDLDKTPRPDAEAEMAALVVSGELVAPDSMYTRIHDDFLKIRGMLADTVPAVRIHYQSYWTPSVLIVKFDSTFFADTTLPRYREFQKLNAQYRLDSLSGSLDNWYVLEFHGRLHPARLIDAYKGIDGIISMGASVPPGDWPDVYISPIGDTMRYFFREAWGDCFVGCAYSRYHYVTVAGDKIRYVDAYEPTYGDSLTRPAWMDTMLVARLHKMTLPHWPPR
;
A
#
# COMPACT_ATOMS: atom_id res chain seq x y z
N MET A 1 9.55 60.11 33.87
CA MET A 1 9.43 60.45 32.44
C MET A 1 9.58 59.16 31.62
N PHE A 2 8.64 58.21 31.75
CA PHE A 2 8.55 56.97 30.96
C PHE A 2 7.18 56.34 31.22
N GLU A 3 6.09 56.89 30.67
CA GLU A 3 4.74 56.33 30.88
C GLU A 3 3.77 56.45 29.69
N GLU A 4 4.23 56.77 28.48
CA GLU A 4 3.33 56.95 27.31
C GLU A 4 3.43 55.84 26.24
N GLY A 5 4.11 54.71 26.52
CA GLY A 5 4.40 53.68 25.51
C GLY A 5 3.45 52.47 25.46
N VAL A 6 2.63 52.22 26.48
CA VAL A 6 1.99 50.89 26.67
C VAL A 6 0.58 50.80 26.05
N VAL A 7 -0.09 51.93 25.79
CA VAL A 7 -1.51 51.92 25.35
C VAL A 7 -1.66 51.59 23.86
N LYS A 8 -0.68 51.93 23.01
CA LYS A 8 -0.77 51.71 21.54
C LYS A 8 -0.64 50.24 21.11
N TYR A 9 -0.04 49.38 21.93
CA TYR A 9 0.14 47.95 21.58
C TYR A 9 -1.06 47.07 21.94
N ARG A 10 -1.98 47.51 22.80
CA ARG A 10 -3.19 46.72 23.13
C ARG A 10 -4.29 46.81 22.08
N LEU A 11 -4.38 47.92 21.34
CA LEU A 11 -5.37 48.06 20.27
C LEU A 11 -4.98 47.27 19.01
N LEU A 12 -3.69 47.17 18.68
CA LEU A 12 -3.23 46.44 17.50
C LEU A 12 -3.41 44.91 17.64
N SER A 13 -3.18 44.35 18.83
CA SER A 13 -3.36 42.91 19.09
C SER A 13 -4.82 42.45 19.01
N LEU A 14 -5.79 43.32 19.31
CA LEU A 14 -7.21 42.94 19.24
C LEU A 14 -7.72 42.85 17.78
N VAL A 15 -7.22 43.71 16.89
CA VAL A 15 -7.63 43.74 15.48
C VAL A 15 -7.09 42.52 14.71
N VAL A 16 -5.88 42.04 15.04
CA VAL A 16 -5.29 40.83 14.43
C VAL A 16 -6.04 39.55 14.86
N ILE A 17 -6.50 39.48 16.10
CA ILE A 17 -7.28 38.33 16.60
C ILE A 17 -8.68 38.27 15.93
N ILE A 18 -9.33 39.42 15.71
CA ILE A 18 -10.63 39.45 15.01
C ILE A 18 -10.47 39.13 13.51
N ALA A 19 -9.39 39.59 12.86
CA ALA A 19 -9.12 39.24 11.46
C ALA A 19 -8.81 37.74 11.26
N LEU A 20 -8.20 37.08 12.25
CA LEU A 20 -7.97 35.62 12.22
C LEU A 20 -9.23 34.79 12.47
N LEU A 21 -10.25 35.33 13.14
CA LEU A 21 -11.52 34.64 13.37
C LEU A 21 -12.48 34.70 12.17
N VAL A 22 -12.33 35.70 11.28
CA VAL A 22 -13.20 35.84 10.09
C VAL A 22 -12.66 35.06 8.88
N ALA A 23 -11.37 34.69 8.85
CA ALA A 23 -10.77 33.94 7.75
C ALA A 23 -11.01 32.41 7.80
N CYS A 24 -11.64 31.88 8.84
CA CYS A 24 -11.99 30.46 8.96
C CYS A 24 -13.46 30.16 8.65
N SER A 25 -14.16 31.07 7.96
CA SER A 25 -15.43 30.78 7.30
C SER A 25 -15.16 30.22 5.90
N GLU A 26 -14.37 29.15 5.81
CA GLU A 26 -14.37 28.34 4.60
C GLU A 26 -15.75 27.69 4.51
N ASP A 27 -16.54 28.14 3.53
CA ASP A 27 -17.73 27.45 3.05
C ASP A 27 -17.35 26.00 2.75
N ARG A 28 -17.48 25.12 3.75
CA ARG A 28 -17.42 23.68 3.51
C ARG A 28 -18.52 23.41 2.50
N PRO A 29 -18.21 22.91 1.29
CA PRO A 29 -19.24 22.54 0.34
C PRO A 29 -20.17 21.55 1.05
N THR A 30 -21.40 21.98 1.34
CA THR A 30 -22.46 21.15 1.94
C THR A 30 -23.09 20.21 0.91
N GLY A 31 -22.47 20.08 -0.26
CA GLY A 31 -22.80 19.04 -1.21
C GLY A 31 -22.53 17.67 -0.57
N PRO A 32 -23.37 16.66 -0.85
CA PRO A 32 -23.03 15.29 -0.50
C PRO A 32 -21.66 14.98 -1.12
N VAL A 33 -20.67 14.66 -0.28
CA VAL A 33 -19.42 14.08 -0.75
C VAL A 33 -19.84 12.90 -1.61
N PRO A 34 -19.50 12.88 -2.92
CA PRO A 34 -19.84 11.75 -3.76
C PRO A 34 -19.35 10.52 -3.03
N GLN A 35 -20.28 9.63 -2.65
CA GLN A 35 -19.86 8.36 -2.12
C GLN A 35 -19.00 7.75 -3.22
N PRO A 36 -17.70 7.48 -2.98
CA PRO A 36 -16.85 6.87 -3.97
C PRO A 36 -17.62 5.67 -4.52
N GLY A 37 -17.85 5.67 -5.84
CA GLY A 37 -18.55 4.55 -6.46
C GLY A 37 -17.87 3.25 -6.05
N PHE A 38 -18.66 2.21 -5.79
CA PHE A 38 -18.11 0.93 -5.36
C PHE A 38 -17.03 0.50 -6.35
N PRO A 39 -15.85 0.08 -5.86
CA PRO A 39 -14.84 -0.51 -6.72
C PRO A 39 -15.45 -1.68 -7.48
N ASP A 40 -15.07 -1.83 -8.75
CA ASP A 40 -15.58 -2.88 -9.63
C ASP A 40 -14.98 -4.24 -9.22
N LEU A 41 -15.56 -4.84 -8.17
CA LEU A 41 -15.13 -6.12 -7.60
C LEU A 41 -15.28 -7.27 -8.61
N ASP A 42 -16.06 -7.10 -9.68
CA ASP A 42 -16.21 -8.10 -10.74
C ASP A 42 -14.99 -8.21 -11.64
N LYS A 43 -14.04 -7.27 -11.54
CA LYS A 43 -12.78 -7.30 -12.30
C LYS A 43 -11.67 -8.14 -11.67
N THR A 44 -11.90 -8.73 -10.50
CA THR A 44 -10.88 -9.51 -9.78
C THR A 44 -11.42 -10.88 -9.35
N PRO A 45 -10.64 -11.97 -9.46
CA PRO A 45 -9.25 -12.03 -9.93
C PRO A 45 -9.12 -11.92 -11.46
N ARG A 46 -8.05 -11.27 -11.92
CA ARG A 46 -7.66 -11.21 -13.35
C ARG A 46 -6.83 -12.43 -13.76
N PRO A 47 -6.74 -12.72 -15.08
CA PRO A 47 -5.97 -13.86 -15.60
C PRO A 47 -4.49 -13.84 -15.23
N ASP A 48 -3.81 -12.69 -15.32
CA ASP A 48 -2.42 -12.55 -14.89
C ASP A 48 -2.37 -12.09 -13.42
N ALA A 49 -2.17 -13.06 -12.53
CA ALA A 49 -2.08 -12.81 -11.10
C ALA A 49 -0.91 -11.89 -10.73
N GLU A 50 0.21 -12.00 -11.43
CA GLU A 50 1.42 -11.25 -11.13
C GLU A 50 1.22 -9.77 -11.46
N ALA A 51 0.73 -9.48 -12.67
CA ALA A 51 0.44 -8.12 -13.10
C ALA A 51 -0.66 -7.47 -12.25
N GLU A 52 -1.69 -8.22 -11.86
CA GLU A 52 -2.73 -7.71 -10.96
C GLU A 52 -2.18 -7.34 -9.60
N MET A 53 -1.37 -8.21 -8.98
CA MET A 53 -0.77 -7.92 -7.68
C MET A 53 0.18 -6.73 -7.71
N ALA A 54 1.01 -6.65 -8.76
CA ALA A 54 1.89 -5.52 -8.97
C ALA A 54 1.11 -4.21 -9.14
N ALA A 55 0.06 -4.21 -9.96
CA ALA A 55 -0.80 -3.04 -10.18
C ALA A 55 -1.57 -2.64 -8.92
N LEU A 56 -2.05 -3.61 -8.17
CA LEU A 56 -2.75 -3.41 -6.90
C LEU A 56 -1.84 -2.65 -5.91
N VAL A 57 -0.61 -3.11 -5.74
CA VAL A 57 0.35 -2.49 -4.80
C VAL A 57 0.82 -1.13 -5.30
N VAL A 58 1.14 -0.98 -6.59
CA VAL A 58 1.63 0.28 -7.16
C VAL A 58 0.57 1.38 -7.14
N SER A 59 -0.69 1.02 -7.38
CA SER A 59 -1.80 1.99 -7.33
C SER A 59 -2.26 2.29 -5.90
N GLY A 60 -2.12 1.33 -4.98
CA GLY A 60 -2.68 1.42 -3.64
C GLY A 60 -4.21 1.49 -3.64
N GLU A 61 -4.89 1.13 -4.73
CA GLU A 61 -6.34 1.10 -4.83
C GLU A 61 -6.91 -0.21 -4.27
N LEU A 62 -8.22 -0.27 -3.97
CA LEU A 62 -8.83 -1.51 -3.44
C LEU A 62 -8.74 -2.67 -4.44
N VAL A 63 -8.91 -2.36 -5.73
CA VAL A 63 -8.77 -3.29 -6.87
C VAL A 63 -7.79 -2.66 -7.85
N ALA A 64 -6.97 -3.48 -8.52
CA ALA A 64 -6.01 -3.01 -9.51
C ALA A 64 -6.70 -2.22 -10.63
N PRO A 65 -6.31 -0.96 -10.92
CA PRO A 65 -6.84 -0.21 -12.05
C PRO A 65 -6.51 -0.87 -13.40
N ASP A 66 -7.45 -0.83 -14.35
CA ASP A 66 -7.29 -1.46 -15.68
C ASP A 66 -6.04 -0.99 -16.43
N SER A 67 -5.80 0.32 -16.41
CA SER A 67 -4.64 0.93 -17.07
C SER A 67 -3.32 0.47 -16.45
N MET A 68 -3.24 0.38 -15.12
CA MET A 68 -2.05 -0.07 -14.40
C MET A 68 -1.80 -1.57 -14.60
N TYR A 69 -2.85 -2.39 -14.53
CA TYR A 69 -2.78 -3.83 -14.82
C TYR A 69 -2.25 -4.09 -16.23
N THR A 70 -2.89 -3.49 -17.24
CA THR A 70 -2.53 -3.70 -18.64
C THR A 70 -1.10 -3.26 -18.91
N ARG A 71 -0.72 -2.09 -18.39
CA ARG A 71 0.64 -1.57 -18.53
C ARG A 71 1.68 -2.52 -17.92
N ILE A 72 1.49 -2.96 -16.67
CA ILE A 72 2.46 -3.83 -16.01
C ILE A 72 2.52 -5.21 -16.67
N HIS A 73 1.38 -5.76 -17.10
CA HIS A 73 1.31 -7.02 -17.86
C HIS A 73 2.16 -6.92 -19.14
N ASP A 74 1.91 -5.90 -19.96
CA ASP A 74 2.64 -5.69 -21.20
C ASP A 74 4.13 -5.45 -20.95
N ASP A 75 4.47 -4.66 -19.94
CA ASP A 75 5.86 -4.37 -19.57
C ASP A 75 6.58 -5.65 -19.13
N PHE A 76 5.98 -6.52 -18.31
CA PHE A 76 6.58 -7.80 -17.94
C PHE A 76 6.79 -8.73 -19.14
N LEU A 77 5.82 -8.84 -20.04
CA LEU A 77 5.96 -9.64 -21.26
C LEU A 77 7.12 -9.13 -22.12
N LYS A 78 7.17 -7.82 -22.37
CA LYS A 78 8.22 -7.23 -23.21
C LYS A 78 9.61 -7.32 -22.55
N ILE A 79 9.73 -7.02 -21.26
CA ILE A 79 10.99 -7.13 -20.50
C ILE A 79 11.53 -8.56 -20.59
N ARG A 80 10.68 -9.56 -20.30
CA ARG A 80 11.09 -10.97 -20.33
C ARG A 80 11.40 -11.44 -21.74
N GLY A 81 10.60 -11.06 -22.72
CA GLY A 81 10.84 -11.40 -24.12
C GLY A 81 12.16 -10.83 -24.67
N MET A 82 12.60 -9.67 -24.18
CA MET A 82 13.82 -9.02 -24.66
C MET A 82 15.09 -9.33 -23.85
N LEU A 83 14.96 -9.53 -22.53
CA LEU A 83 16.10 -9.57 -21.62
C LEU A 83 16.32 -10.93 -20.95
N ALA A 84 15.38 -11.88 -21.01
CA ALA A 84 15.49 -13.11 -20.22
C ALA A 84 16.63 -14.06 -20.60
N ASP A 85 17.23 -13.89 -21.78
CA ASP A 85 18.39 -14.66 -22.24
C ASP A 85 19.72 -14.06 -21.78
N THR A 86 19.77 -12.75 -21.54
CA THR A 86 21.00 -12.03 -21.14
C THR A 86 20.99 -11.63 -19.66
N VAL A 87 19.82 -11.44 -19.09
CA VAL A 87 19.59 -11.05 -17.69
C VAL A 87 18.57 -12.01 -17.07
N PRO A 88 18.98 -13.22 -16.63
CA PRO A 88 18.06 -14.23 -16.10
C PRO A 88 17.17 -13.73 -14.95
N ALA A 89 17.65 -12.77 -14.17
CA ALA A 89 16.90 -12.14 -13.07
C ALA A 89 15.54 -11.55 -13.47
N VAL A 90 15.32 -11.17 -14.74
CA VAL A 90 14.00 -10.64 -15.18
C VAL A 90 12.90 -11.71 -15.19
N ARG A 91 13.26 -12.99 -15.00
CA ARG A 91 12.33 -14.11 -14.82
C ARG A 91 11.77 -14.20 -13.39
N ILE A 92 12.31 -13.42 -12.44
CA ILE A 92 11.75 -13.31 -11.10
C ILE A 92 10.31 -12.77 -11.23
N HIS A 93 9.41 -13.41 -10.48
CA HIS A 93 8.01 -13.00 -10.41
C HIS A 93 7.79 -12.02 -9.27
N TYR A 94 6.93 -11.03 -9.50
CA TYR A 94 6.45 -10.13 -8.46
C TYR A 94 5.72 -10.93 -7.36
N GLN A 95 6.09 -10.68 -6.10
CA GLN A 95 5.39 -11.23 -4.94
C GLN A 95 4.94 -10.09 -4.03
N SER A 96 3.71 -10.10 -3.54
CA SER A 96 3.29 -9.08 -2.57
C SER A 96 3.89 -9.35 -1.19
N TYR A 97 4.16 -8.29 -0.43
CA TYR A 97 4.59 -8.41 0.96
C TYR A 97 3.45 -8.84 1.90
N TRP A 98 2.21 -8.84 1.41
CA TRP A 98 1.02 -9.26 2.14
C TRP A 98 0.15 -10.16 1.26
N THR A 99 -0.63 -11.02 1.89
CA THR A 99 -1.60 -11.87 1.21
C THR A 99 -2.81 -11.02 0.81
N PRO A 100 -3.14 -10.90 -0.50
CA PRO A 100 -4.30 -10.13 -0.93
C PRO A 100 -5.57 -10.73 -0.34
N SER A 101 -6.56 -9.87 -0.07
CA SER A 101 -7.88 -10.31 0.42
C SER A 101 -7.88 -11.08 1.74
N VAL A 102 -6.79 -11.02 2.53
CA VAL A 102 -6.72 -11.69 3.83
C VAL A 102 -6.39 -10.69 4.93
N LEU A 103 -7.31 -10.56 5.88
CA LEU A 103 -7.13 -9.75 7.08
C LEU A 103 -7.04 -10.64 8.31
N ILE A 104 -6.21 -10.21 9.26
CA ILE A 104 -6.13 -10.76 10.60
C ILE A 104 -6.75 -9.72 11.54
N VAL A 105 -7.81 -10.10 12.24
CA VAL A 105 -8.64 -9.19 13.05
C VAL A 105 -8.70 -9.70 14.48
N LYS A 106 -8.48 -8.82 15.46
CA LYS A 106 -8.78 -9.09 16.86
C LYS A 106 -10.08 -8.39 17.24
N PHE A 107 -11.04 -9.16 17.70
CA PHE A 107 -12.28 -8.63 18.25
C PHE A 107 -12.22 -8.57 19.78
N ASP A 108 -13.02 -7.70 20.38
CA ASP A 108 -13.29 -7.79 21.81
C ASP A 108 -14.08 -9.07 22.14
N SER A 109 -14.03 -9.49 23.41
CA SER A 109 -14.66 -10.75 23.85
C SER A 109 -16.19 -10.74 23.79
N THR A 110 -16.80 -9.57 23.60
CA THR A 110 -18.25 -9.37 23.54
C THR A 110 -18.77 -9.22 22.11
N PHE A 111 -17.89 -9.09 21.11
CA PHE A 111 -18.28 -8.73 19.74
C PHE A 111 -19.29 -9.71 19.16
N PHE A 112 -19.02 -11.01 19.31
CA PHE A 112 -19.89 -12.08 18.82
C PHE A 112 -20.93 -12.56 19.86
N ALA A 113 -20.96 -11.96 21.06
CA ALA A 113 -21.89 -12.37 22.11
C ALA A 113 -23.34 -11.93 21.82
N ASP A 114 -23.54 -10.85 21.06
CA ASP A 114 -24.86 -10.36 20.65
C ASP A 114 -24.84 -9.88 19.19
N THR A 115 -25.36 -10.71 18.31
CA THR A 115 -25.47 -10.45 16.87
C THR A 115 -26.59 -9.49 16.51
N THR A 116 -27.42 -9.08 17.48
CA THR A 116 -28.47 -8.08 17.30
C THR A 116 -27.97 -6.65 17.49
N LEU A 117 -26.73 -6.47 17.94
CA LEU A 117 -26.15 -5.14 18.11
C LEU A 117 -25.90 -4.44 16.76
N PRO A 118 -26.06 -3.10 16.68
CA PRO A 118 -25.79 -2.34 15.46
C PRO A 118 -24.41 -2.62 14.83
N ARG A 119 -23.36 -2.73 15.66
CA ARG A 119 -21.98 -3.02 15.23
C ARG A 119 -21.84 -4.34 14.45
N TYR A 120 -22.56 -5.38 14.86
CA TYR A 120 -22.53 -6.67 14.17
C TYR A 120 -23.22 -6.58 12.81
N ARG A 121 -24.34 -5.86 12.71
CA ARG A 121 -25.01 -5.63 11.43
C ARG A 121 -24.15 -4.81 10.47
N GLU A 122 -23.47 -3.79 10.97
CA GLU A 122 -22.53 -3.00 10.17
C GLU A 122 -21.38 -3.86 9.64
N PHE A 123 -20.79 -4.70 10.50
CA PHE A 123 -19.79 -5.70 10.10
C PHE A 123 -20.32 -6.64 9.01
N GLN A 124 -21.52 -7.19 9.16
CA GLN A 124 -22.11 -8.07 8.15
C GLN A 124 -22.41 -7.35 6.83
N LYS A 125 -22.83 -6.08 6.89
CA LYS A 125 -23.03 -5.27 5.68
C LYS A 125 -21.71 -5.11 4.92
N LEU A 126 -20.61 -4.82 5.61
CA LEU A 126 -19.29 -4.71 4.98
C LEU A 126 -18.81 -6.06 4.44
N ASN A 127 -19.04 -7.15 5.15
CA ASN A 127 -18.71 -8.49 4.67
C ASN A 127 -19.44 -8.85 3.37
N ALA A 128 -20.75 -8.57 3.30
CA ALA A 128 -21.53 -8.77 2.09
C ALA A 128 -21.04 -7.85 0.95
N GLN A 129 -20.74 -6.59 1.28
CA GLN A 129 -20.26 -5.59 0.33
C GLN A 129 -18.92 -5.98 -0.31
N TYR A 130 -17.97 -6.50 0.48
CA TYR A 130 -16.64 -6.90 0.02
C TYR A 130 -16.53 -8.39 -0.32
N ARG A 131 -17.65 -9.12 -0.35
CA ARG A 131 -17.72 -10.54 -0.71
C ARG A 131 -16.81 -11.40 0.19
N LEU A 132 -17.02 -11.34 1.50
CA LEU A 132 -16.32 -12.22 2.44
C LEU A 132 -16.66 -13.68 2.12
N ASP A 133 -15.63 -14.46 1.79
CA ASP A 133 -15.73 -15.89 1.48
C ASP A 133 -15.66 -16.73 2.77
N SER A 134 -14.76 -16.36 3.69
CA SER A 134 -14.57 -17.11 4.93
C SER A 134 -14.26 -16.23 6.15
N LEU A 135 -14.73 -16.69 7.32
CA LEU A 135 -14.40 -16.14 8.63
C LEU A 135 -13.98 -17.31 9.51
N SER A 136 -12.70 -17.39 9.87
CA SER A 136 -12.18 -18.46 10.72
C SER A 136 -11.61 -17.89 12.02
N GLY A 137 -12.02 -18.46 13.15
CA GLY A 137 -11.56 -18.07 14.48
C GLY A 137 -10.28 -18.79 14.89
N SER A 138 -9.51 -18.14 15.75
CA SER A 138 -8.30 -18.61 16.40
C SER A 138 -8.35 -18.28 17.91
N LEU A 139 -7.26 -18.56 18.63
CA LEU A 139 -7.12 -18.27 20.05
C LEU A 139 -7.25 -16.77 20.33
N ASP A 140 -7.71 -16.41 21.53
CA ASP A 140 -7.72 -15.02 22.04
C ASP A 140 -8.49 -14.02 21.14
N ASN A 141 -9.63 -14.45 20.57
CA ASN A 141 -10.51 -13.65 19.70
C ASN A 141 -9.81 -13.09 18.45
N TRP A 142 -8.76 -13.75 17.98
CA TRP A 142 -8.20 -13.50 16.66
C TRP A 142 -8.99 -14.27 15.61
N TYR A 143 -9.24 -13.62 14.48
CA TYR A 143 -9.95 -14.19 13.34
C TYR A 143 -9.22 -13.85 12.05
N VAL A 144 -9.33 -14.74 11.07
CA VAL A 144 -8.90 -14.52 9.70
C VAL A 144 -10.15 -14.30 8.85
N LEU A 145 -10.17 -13.20 8.13
CA LEU A 145 -11.20 -12.84 7.15
C LEU A 145 -10.59 -13.01 5.77
N GLU A 146 -11.22 -13.85 4.94
CA GLU A 146 -10.82 -14.06 3.55
C GLU A 146 -11.93 -13.56 2.63
N PHE A 147 -11.57 -12.71 1.68
CA PHE A 147 -12.48 -12.09 0.74
C PHE A 147 -12.28 -12.64 -0.67
N HIS A 148 -13.34 -12.59 -1.47
CA HIS A 148 -13.29 -12.95 -2.87
C HIS A 148 -12.38 -11.99 -3.67
N GLY A 149 -11.61 -12.53 -4.62
CA GLY A 149 -10.75 -11.74 -5.51
C GLY A 149 -9.40 -11.37 -4.91
N ARG A 150 -8.73 -10.35 -5.47
CA ARG A 150 -7.44 -9.79 -5.01
C ARG A 150 -7.62 -8.34 -4.60
N LEU A 151 -7.92 -8.14 -3.32
CA LEU A 151 -8.20 -6.85 -2.73
C LEU A 151 -7.01 -6.33 -1.93
N HIS A 152 -6.77 -5.02 -2.00
CA HIS A 152 -5.70 -4.38 -1.25
C HIS A 152 -6.06 -4.31 0.24
N PRO A 153 -5.32 -4.99 1.13
CA PRO A 153 -5.72 -5.14 2.52
C PRO A 153 -5.73 -3.81 3.27
N ALA A 154 -4.85 -2.86 2.95
CA ALA A 154 -4.93 -1.52 3.57
C ALA A 154 -6.27 -0.82 3.32
N ARG A 155 -6.82 -0.93 2.10
CA ARG A 155 -8.11 -0.31 1.75
C ARG A 155 -9.28 -1.06 2.38
N LEU A 156 -9.16 -2.38 2.54
CA LEU A 156 -10.12 -3.14 3.34
C LEU A 156 -10.06 -2.72 4.81
N ILE A 157 -8.87 -2.59 5.40
CA ILE A 157 -8.70 -2.13 6.79
C ILE A 157 -9.36 -0.76 6.99
N ASP A 158 -9.12 0.19 6.07
CA ASP A 158 -9.77 1.51 6.09
C ASP A 158 -11.30 1.40 6.08
N ALA A 159 -11.87 0.46 5.33
CA ALA A 159 -13.32 0.26 5.23
C ALA A 159 -13.95 -0.32 6.51
N TYR A 160 -13.20 -1.10 7.28
CA TYR A 160 -13.64 -1.66 8.56
C TYR A 160 -13.28 -0.75 9.75
N LYS A 161 -12.58 0.36 9.50
CA LYS A 161 -12.16 1.31 10.54
C LYS A 161 -13.39 1.96 11.18
N GLY A 162 -13.50 1.82 12.49
CA GLY A 162 -14.58 2.42 13.28
C GLY A 162 -15.73 1.47 13.65
N ILE A 163 -15.70 0.21 13.20
CA ILE A 163 -16.62 -0.81 13.72
C ILE A 163 -16.30 -1.04 15.21
N ASP A 164 -17.26 -0.73 16.07
CA ASP A 164 -17.14 -0.96 17.51
C ASP A 164 -16.84 -2.43 17.81
N GLY A 165 -15.87 -2.66 18.70
CA GLY A 165 -15.41 -3.97 19.11
C GLY A 165 -14.37 -4.66 18.20
N ILE A 166 -13.93 -4.02 17.12
CA ILE A 166 -12.65 -4.37 16.47
C ILE A 166 -11.51 -3.70 17.25
N ILE A 167 -10.70 -4.51 17.95
CA ILE A 167 -9.56 -4.04 18.76
C ILE A 167 -8.35 -3.79 17.88
N SER A 168 -8.10 -4.69 16.93
CA SER A 168 -6.92 -4.63 16.05
C SER A 168 -7.25 -5.25 14.70
N MET A 169 -6.62 -4.75 13.65
CA MET A 169 -6.73 -5.31 12.32
C MET A 169 -5.43 -5.08 11.55
N GLY A 170 -5.02 -6.06 10.76
CA GLY A 170 -3.92 -5.91 9.83
C GLY A 170 -3.97 -6.92 8.69
N ALA A 171 -3.11 -6.76 7.69
CA ALA A 171 -3.01 -7.74 6.62
C ALA A 171 -2.31 -9.01 7.11
N SER A 172 -2.62 -10.13 6.49
CA SER A 172 -1.77 -11.32 6.59
C SER A 172 -0.46 -11.09 5.83
N VAL A 173 0.67 -11.36 6.47
CA VAL A 173 2.02 -11.18 5.91
C VAL A 173 2.72 -12.54 5.87
N PRO A 174 3.07 -13.08 4.69
CA PRO A 174 3.85 -14.31 4.61
C PRO A 174 5.25 -14.11 5.22
N PRO A 175 5.84 -15.14 5.84
CA PRO A 175 7.19 -15.03 6.39
C PRO A 175 8.26 -15.03 5.28
N GLY A 176 9.38 -14.38 5.57
CA GLY A 176 10.57 -14.36 4.72
C GLY A 176 10.71 -13.13 3.84
N ASP A 177 11.90 -13.01 3.25
CA ASP A 177 12.33 -11.93 2.38
C ASP A 177 12.83 -12.57 1.07
N TRP A 178 11.94 -12.84 0.13
CA TRP A 178 12.23 -13.64 -1.06
C TRP A 178 12.78 -12.80 -2.23
N PRO A 179 13.28 -13.44 -3.32
CA PRO A 179 13.50 -12.76 -4.59
C PRO A 179 12.21 -12.10 -5.07
N ASP A 180 12.31 -10.88 -5.58
CA ASP A 180 11.13 -10.05 -5.79
C ASP A 180 11.35 -8.95 -6.83
N VAL A 181 10.26 -8.29 -7.22
CA VAL A 181 10.24 -7.16 -8.13
C VAL A 181 9.68 -5.92 -7.44
N TYR A 182 10.44 -4.82 -7.50
CA TYR A 182 9.99 -3.51 -7.03
C TYR A 182 9.70 -2.60 -8.23
N ILE A 183 8.64 -1.82 -8.14
CA ILE A 183 8.15 -1.00 -9.24
C ILE A 183 8.00 0.45 -8.76
N SER A 184 8.50 1.40 -9.54
CA SER A 184 8.38 2.83 -9.25
C SER A 184 7.94 3.60 -10.50
N PRO A 185 6.67 4.03 -10.58
CA PRO A 185 6.20 4.91 -11.65
C PRO A 185 6.71 6.34 -11.42
N ILE A 186 7.36 6.93 -12.44
CA ILE A 186 7.78 8.33 -12.43
C ILE A 186 7.38 8.97 -13.76
N GLY A 187 6.32 9.78 -13.71
CA GLY A 187 5.65 10.30 -14.91
C GLY A 187 5.23 9.14 -15.83
N ASP A 188 5.60 9.22 -17.10
CA ASP A 188 5.30 8.19 -18.09
C ASP A 188 6.34 7.05 -18.14
N THR A 189 7.30 7.00 -17.21
CA THR A 189 8.32 5.95 -17.16
C THR A 189 8.09 4.99 -15.99
N MET A 190 8.07 3.69 -16.26
CA MET A 190 8.12 2.66 -15.22
C MET A 190 9.57 2.27 -14.95
N ARG A 191 9.91 2.13 -13.67
CA ARG A 191 11.19 1.59 -13.20
C ARG A 191 10.92 0.24 -12.55
N TYR A 192 11.60 -0.80 -13.03
CA TYR A 192 11.53 -2.15 -12.50
C TYR A 192 12.87 -2.53 -11.90
N PHE A 193 12.85 -2.99 -10.65
CA PHE A 193 14.02 -3.47 -9.93
C PHE A 193 13.81 -4.94 -9.61
N PHE A 194 14.49 -5.81 -10.34
CA PHE A 194 14.47 -7.25 -10.09
C PHE A 194 15.55 -7.57 -9.08
N ARG A 195 15.16 -8.16 -7.96
CA ARG A 195 16.07 -8.54 -6.88
C ARG A 195 16.23 -10.05 -6.85
N GLU A 196 17.37 -10.53 -7.30
CA GLU A 196 17.86 -11.85 -6.93
C GLU A 196 18.24 -11.82 -5.45
N ALA A 197 17.83 -12.82 -4.68
CA ALA A 197 18.09 -12.89 -3.25
C ALA A 197 18.32 -14.35 -2.84
N TRP A 198 19.32 -14.61 -2.00
CA TRP A 198 19.69 -15.97 -1.58
C TRP A 198 20.37 -16.00 -0.21
N GLY A 199 20.57 -17.20 0.32
CA GLY A 199 21.07 -17.44 1.68
C GLY A 199 19.93 -17.58 2.69
N ASP A 200 20.04 -16.94 3.85
CA ASP A 200 19.05 -17.02 4.94
C ASP A 200 17.82 -16.13 4.69
N CYS A 201 16.93 -16.52 3.79
CA CYS A 201 15.78 -15.69 3.41
C CYS A 201 14.59 -15.77 4.38
N PHE A 202 14.62 -16.60 5.43
CA PHE A 202 13.50 -16.68 6.39
C PHE A 202 13.45 -15.48 7.32
N VAL A 203 14.62 -14.94 7.68
CA VAL A 203 14.76 -13.74 8.54
C VAL A 203 15.28 -12.50 7.78
N GLY A 204 15.57 -12.65 6.49
CA GLY A 204 16.12 -11.59 5.63
C GLY A 204 17.29 -12.12 4.80
N CYS A 205 17.17 -12.24 3.47
CA CYS A 205 18.22 -12.86 2.67
C CYS A 205 19.60 -12.23 2.92
N ALA A 206 20.60 -13.08 3.17
CA ALA A 206 21.98 -12.66 3.43
C ALA A 206 22.62 -11.95 2.22
N TYR A 207 22.21 -12.30 1.01
CA TYR A 207 22.76 -11.77 -0.23
C TYR A 207 21.64 -11.29 -1.14
N SER A 208 21.96 -10.29 -1.97
CA SER A 208 21.06 -9.81 -3.00
C SER A 208 21.82 -9.24 -4.17
N ARG A 209 21.26 -9.37 -5.37
CA ARG A 209 21.70 -8.66 -6.57
C ARG A 209 20.49 -7.99 -7.22
N TYR A 210 20.64 -6.73 -7.55
CA TYR A 210 19.57 -5.90 -8.09
C TYR A 210 19.83 -5.60 -9.56
N HIS A 211 18.81 -5.72 -10.39
CA HIS A 211 18.83 -5.37 -11.81
C HIS A 211 17.81 -4.28 -12.08
N TYR A 212 18.25 -3.20 -12.72
CA TYR A 212 17.40 -2.04 -12.98
C TYR A 212 17.03 -1.96 -14.46
N VAL A 213 15.71 -1.98 -14.73
CA VAL A 213 15.13 -1.82 -16.07
C VAL A 213 14.19 -0.61 -16.08
N THR A 214 14.21 0.16 -17.17
CA THR A 214 13.27 1.26 -17.41
C THR A 214 12.42 0.98 -18.63
N VAL A 215 11.14 1.37 -18.55
CA VAL A 215 10.19 1.27 -19.66
C VAL A 215 9.47 2.61 -19.86
N ALA A 216 9.57 3.17 -21.06
CA ALA A 216 8.89 4.42 -21.45
C ALA A 216 8.25 4.23 -22.83
N GLY A 217 6.92 4.05 -22.85
CA GLY A 217 6.22 3.57 -24.04
C GLY A 217 6.75 2.20 -24.47
N ASP A 218 7.18 2.08 -25.71
CA ASP A 218 7.77 0.83 -26.24
C ASP A 218 9.29 0.72 -26.05
N LYS A 219 9.93 1.68 -25.38
CA LYS A 219 11.38 1.67 -25.17
C LYS A 219 11.70 0.97 -23.85
N ILE A 220 12.30 -0.22 -23.95
CA ILE A 220 12.89 -0.93 -22.82
C ILE A 220 14.39 -0.70 -22.79
N ARG A 221 14.91 -0.37 -21.62
CA ARG A 221 16.34 -0.21 -21.40
C ARG A 221 16.76 -0.89 -20.11
N TYR A 222 17.64 -1.87 -20.23
CA TYR A 222 18.46 -2.35 -19.12
C TYR A 222 19.45 -1.26 -18.74
N VAL A 223 19.41 -0.82 -17.49
CA VAL A 223 20.22 0.30 -17.00
C VAL A 223 21.54 -0.20 -16.43
N ASP A 224 21.46 -1.04 -15.41
CA ASP A 224 22.63 -1.53 -14.66
C ASP A 224 22.24 -2.68 -13.72
N ALA A 225 23.24 -3.30 -13.10
CA ALA A 225 23.08 -4.18 -11.94
C ALA A 225 23.94 -3.70 -10.76
N TYR A 226 23.48 -4.02 -9.55
CA TYR A 226 24.22 -3.73 -8.33
C TYR A 226 24.13 -4.90 -7.36
N GLU A 227 25.28 -5.36 -6.88
CA GLU A 227 25.41 -6.39 -5.86
C GLU A 227 26.07 -5.76 -4.63
N PRO A 228 25.31 -5.44 -3.57
CA PRO A 228 25.91 -4.92 -2.34
C PRO A 228 26.89 -5.92 -1.74
N THR A 229 28.13 -5.49 -1.54
CA THR A 229 29.12 -6.23 -0.76
C THR A 229 29.14 -5.72 0.68
N TYR A 230 29.46 -6.61 1.62
CA TYR A 230 29.56 -6.23 3.03
C TYR A 230 30.71 -5.23 3.23
N GLY A 231 30.40 -4.01 3.65
CA GLY A 231 31.38 -2.94 3.87
C GLY A 231 31.48 -1.90 2.75
N ASP A 232 30.79 -2.09 1.61
CA ASP A 232 30.71 -1.09 0.54
C ASP A 232 29.67 -0.01 0.85
N SER A 233 30.02 0.96 1.69
CA SER A 233 29.20 2.18 1.86
C SER A 233 29.48 3.24 0.79
N LEU A 234 30.56 3.11 0.01
CA LEU A 234 31.11 4.22 -0.76
C LEU A 234 30.63 4.32 -2.22
N THR A 235 30.00 3.28 -2.81
CA THR A 235 29.64 3.32 -4.25
C THR A 235 28.30 2.65 -4.60
N ARG A 236 27.22 2.94 -3.86
CA ARG A 236 25.88 2.53 -4.34
C ARG A 236 25.40 3.42 -5.50
N PRO A 237 24.84 2.86 -6.59
CA PRO A 237 24.25 3.66 -7.67
C PRO A 237 23.10 4.54 -7.18
N ALA A 238 22.94 5.75 -7.73
CA ALA A 238 21.90 6.69 -7.32
C ALA A 238 20.46 6.11 -7.44
N TRP A 239 20.24 5.19 -8.37
CA TRP A 239 18.94 4.54 -8.54
C TRP A 239 18.56 3.61 -7.38
N MET A 240 19.52 3.20 -6.54
CA MET A 240 19.24 2.40 -5.34
C MET A 240 18.32 3.12 -4.36
N ASP A 241 18.40 4.44 -4.25
CA ASP A 241 17.47 5.20 -3.40
C ASP A 241 16.04 5.12 -3.91
N THR A 242 15.85 5.15 -5.24
CA THR A 242 14.52 4.93 -5.83
C THR A 242 14.01 3.51 -5.55
N MET A 243 14.87 2.51 -5.67
CA MET A 243 14.52 1.12 -5.36
C MET A 243 14.12 0.97 -3.88
N LEU A 244 14.88 1.57 -2.95
CA LEU A 244 14.58 1.50 -1.53
C LEU A 244 13.23 2.16 -1.18
N VAL A 245 12.90 3.28 -1.84
CA VAL A 245 11.57 3.90 -1.71
C VAL A 245 10.47 2.98 -2.26
N ALA A 246 10.70 2.35 -3.41
CA ALA A 246 9.74 1.40 -3.99
C ALA A 246 9.52 0.16 -3.10
N ARG A 247 10.60 -0.38 -2.52
CA ARG A 247 10.56 -1.46 -1.54
C ARG A 247 9.79 -1.02 -0.29
N LEU A 248 10.09 0.16 0.24
CA LEU A 248 9.38 0.70 1.40
C LEU A 248 7.89 0.85 1.12
N HIS A 249 7.51 1.45 0.01
CA HIS A 249 6.12 1.62 -0.39
C HIS A 249 5.36 0.29 -0.45
N LYS A 250 6.00 -0.74 -0.99
CA LYS A 250 5.46 -2.12 -1.04
C LYS A 250 5.29 -2.75 0.35
N MET A 251 6.24 -2.50 1.27
CA MET A 251 6.20 -3.06 2.63
C MET A 251 5.26 -2.28 3.56
N THR A 252 5.08 -0.98 3.32
CA THR A 252 4.23 -0.14 4.16
C THR A 252 2.77 -0.44 3.88
N LEU A 253 2.15 -1.20 4.79
CA LEU A 253 0.73 -1.08 5.05
C LEU A 253 0.54 0.20 5.88
N PRO A 254 -0.23 1.20 5.42
CA PRO A 254 -0.34 2.48 6.11
C PRO A 254 -0.95 2.42 7.54
N HIS A 255 -1.22 1.24 8.10
CA HIS A 255 -2.02 1.09 9.32
C HIS A 255 -1.54 0.02 10.33
N TRP A 256 -0.38 -0.62 10.16
CA TRP A 256 0.15 -1.46 11.26
C TRP A 256 0.70 -0.53 12.35
N PRO A 257 0.15 -0.51 13.57
CA PRO A 257 0.26 0.66 14.42
C PRO A 257 1.69 0.88 14.93
N PRO A 258 2.28 2.09 14.80
CA PRO A 258 3.03 2.63 15.91
C PRO A 258 2.00 3.01 16.99
N ARG A 259 2.11 2.38 18.17
CA ARG A 259 1.41 2.86 19.36
C ARG A 259 1.97 4.22 19.78
#